data_AF-A6F2M4-F1
#
_entry.id   AF-A6F2M4-F1
#
_cell.length_a   1.000
_cell.length_b   1.000
_cell.length_c   1.000
_cell.angle_alpha   90.00
_cell.angle_beta   90.00
_cell.angle_gamma   90.00
#
_symmetry.space_group_name_H-M   'P 1'
#
loop_
_entity.id
_entity.type
_entity.pdbx_description
1 polymer ?
#
loop_
_entity_poly.entity_id
_entity_poly.type
_entity_poly.pdbx_seq_one_letter_code
_entity_poly.pdbx_strand_id
1 'polypeptide(L)' 'MERIGMTYSGEFEHPSLPENSPLRPHVLYRLQREQWEVEKPNH' A
#
# COMPACT_ATOMS: atom_id res chain seq x y z
N MET A 1 -6.37 2.47 1.55
CA MET A 1 -6.28 1.55 2.71
C MET A 1 -6.23 2.30 4.05
N GLU A 2 -6.63 3.56 4.07
CA GLU A 2 -6.53 4.43 5.25
C GLU A 2 -7.44 4.01 6.40
N ARG A 3 -8.60 3.41 6.10
CA ARG A 3 -9.53 2.90 7.11
C ARG A 3 -8.95 1.76 7.97
N ILE A 4 -7.87 1.13 7.51
CA ILE A 4 -7.13 0.09 8.26
C ILE A 4 -5.75 0.59 8.70
N GLY A 5 -5.58 1.91 8.84
CA GLY A 5 -4.36 2.53 9.36
C GLY A 5 -3.23 2.73 8.34
N MET A 6 -3.37 2.24 7.09
CA MET A 6 -2.31 2.37 6.08
C MET A 6 -2.34 3.71 5.36
N THR A 7 -1.18 4.35 5.19
CA THR A 7 -1.03 5.64 4.51
C THR A 7 -0.53 5.49 3.07
N TYR A 8 -1.00 6.33 2.16
CA TYR A 8 -0.49 6.42 0.79
C TYR A 8 1.00 6.81 0.77
N SER A 9 1.79 6.16 -0.08
CA SER A 9 3.24 6.33 -0.14
C SER A 9 3.78 6.62 -1.55
N GLY A 10 2.94 6.56 -2.60
CA GLY A 10 3.36 6.81 -3.98
C GLY A 10 2.77 5.83 -4.99
N GLU A 11 3.17 6.01 -6.24
CA GLU A 11 2.77 5.18 -7.39
C GLU A 11 3.98 4.48 -8.01
N PHE A 12 3.76 3.32 -8.63
CA PHE A 12 4.78 2.56 -9.35
C PHE A 12 4.17 1.75 -10.49
N GLU A 13 5.00 1.38 -11.46
CA GLU A 13 4.60 0.49 -12.56
C GLU A 13 4.90 -0.97 -12.22
N HIS A 14 3.93 -1.85 -12.46
CA HIS A 14 4.13 -3.28 -12.20
C HIS A 14 5.11 -3.90 -13.22
N PRO A 15 6.28 -4.42 -12.78
CA PRO A 15 7.35 -4.84 -13.69
C PRO A 15 6.96 -6.04 -14.57
N SER A 16 6.04 -6.89 -14.11
CA SER A 16 5.57 -8.05 -14.87
C SER A 16 4.42 -7.75 -15.85
N LEU A 17 3.93 -6.51 -15.94
CA LEU A 17 2.85 -6.15 -16.86
C LEU A 17 3.41 -5.47 -18.14
N PRO A 18 2.84 -5.78 -19.32
CA PRO A 18 3.19 -5.08 -20.56
C PRO A 18 3.01 -3.56 -20.44
N GLU A 19 3.82 -2.79 -21.15
CA GLU A 19 3.83 -1.31 -21.10
C GLU A 19 2.45 -0.70 -21.43
N ASN A 20 1.73 -1.30 -22.36
CA ASN A 20 0.40 -0.82 -22.77
C ASN A 20 -0.74 -1.38 -21.92
N SER A 21 -0.45 -2.09 -20.82
CA SER A 21 -1.48 -2.64 -19.96
C SER A 21 -2.14 -1.53 -19.13
N PRO A 22 -3.46 -1.36 -19.17
CA PRO A 22 -4.16 -0.36 -18.37
C PRO A 22 -4.05 -0.65 -16.86
N LEU A 23 -3.68 -1.87 -16.46
CA LEU A 23 -3.48 -2.26 -15.07
C LEU A 23 -2.03 -2.08 -14.62
N ARG A 24 -1.12 -1.58 -15.46
CA ARG A 24 0.29 -1.38 -15.09
C ARG A 24 0.48 -0.38 -13.94
N PRO A 25 -0.26 0.75 -13.86
CA PRO A 25 -0.12 1.69 -12.75
C PRO A 25 -0.66 1.12 -11.43
N HIS A 26 0.18 1.11 -10.40
CA HIS A 26 -0.18 0.66 -9.05
C HIS A 26 0.14 1.73 -8.01
N VAL A 27 -0.59 1.70 -6.89
CA VAL A 27 -0.38 2.57 -5.73
C VAL A 27 0.22 1.79 -4.58
N LEU A 28 1.17 2.39 -3.87
CA LEU A 28 1.78 1.82 -2.67
C LEU A 28 1.13 2.44 -1.43
N TYR A 29 0.60 1.59 -0.56
CA TYR A 29 0.22 1.96 0.80
C TYR A 29 1.21 1.33 1.79
N ARG A 30 1.55 2.06 2.85
CA ARG A 30 2.47 1.63 3.89
C ARG A 30 1.83 1.76 5.26
N LEU A 31 2.24 0.89 6.16
CA LEU A 31 1.96 0.98 7.58
C LEU A 31 3.30 0.81 8.30
N GLN A 32 3.68 1.80 9.09
CA GLN A 32 4.90 1.71 9.88
C GLN A 32 4.69 0.73 11.03
N ARG A 33 5.77 0.09 11.47
CA ARG A 33 5.70 -0.89 12.56
C ARG A 33 5.15 -0.25 13.83
N GLU A 34 5.56 0.98 14.12
CA GLU A 34 5.13 1.76 15.28
C GLU A 34 3.62 2.00 15.25
N GLN A 35 3.07 2.33 14.07
CA GLN A 35 1.63 2.52 13.88
C GLN A 35 0.85 1.21 14.09
N TRP A 36 1.39 0.09 13.61
CA TRP A 36 0.80 -1.23 13.82
C TRP A 36 0.78 -1.64 15.29
N GLU A 37 1.86 -1.37 16.04
CA GLU A 37 1.94 -1.67 17.48
C GLU A 37 0.93 -0.85 18.30
N VAL A 38 0.64 0.40 17.93
CA VAL A 38 -0.37 1.26 18.57
C VAL A 38 -1.80 0.78 18.26
N GLU A 39 -2.05 0.35 17.02
CA GLU A 39 -3.37 -0.12 16.57
C GLU A 39 -3.61 -1.61 16.86
N LYS A 40 -2.69 -2.31 17.52
CA LYS A 40 -2.86 -3.73 17.85
C LYS A 40 -4.20 -3.93 18.54
N PRO A 41 -5.12 -4.70 17.94
CA PRO A 41 -6.28 -5.18 18.67
C PRO A 41 -5.73 -6.06 19.80
N ASN A 42 -6.04 -5.71 21.05
CA ASN A 42 -5.88 -6.64 22.16
C ASN A 42 -6.70 -7.88 21.81
N HIS A 43 -6.05 -8.96 21.36
CA HIS A 43 -6.67 -10.25 21.14
C HIS A 43 -6.79 -11.00 22.47
#